data_AF-A0A3S0QBX2-F1
#
_entry.id   AF-A0A3S0QBX2-F1
#
_cell.length_a   1.000
_cell.length_b   1.000
_cell.length_c   1.000
_cell.angle_alpha   90.00
_cell.angle_beta   90.00
_cell.angle_gamma   90.00
#
_symmetry.space_group_name_H-M   'P 1'
#
loop_
_entity.id
_entity.type
_entity.pdbx_description
1 polymer ?
#
loop_
_entity_poly.entity_id
_entity_poly.type
_entity_poly.pdbx_seq_one_letter_code
_entity_poly.pdbx_strand_id
1 'polypeptide(L)'
;MNVRNLKSKQRGTFSIEFAIVGVFFSVLLAFSGDVIIKLSVKGKLDRLSYSLVNVVKERTQLYGAEYELDAKEVNDVNQLAVNSLKRTFGAFDESKYGLLVEELSFKSVGEPNPVIALSRGSVSCHVGESIDKLEHLTVVSNRGREMPLYRVTLCYETDNWIGDILGTEFTHVMSDSVVIGR
;
A
#
# COMPACT_ATOMS: atom_id res chain seq x y z
N MET A 1 -49.21 -43.13 39.74
CA MET A 1 -47.88 -42.72 39.24
C MET A 1 -48.07 -41.51 38.35
N ASN A 2 -47.72 -40.32 38.83
CA ASN A 2 -48.01 -39.07 38.15
C ASN A 2 -46.76 -38.63 37.37
N VAL A 3 -46.75 -38.87 36.06
CA VAL A 3 -45.66 -38.45 35.17
C VAL A 3 -45.75 -36.92 35.04
N ARG A 4 -44.90 -36.20 35.79
CA ARG A 4 -44.72 -34.75 35.61
C ARG A 4 -44.09 -34.52 34.23
N ASN A 5 -44.93 -34.18 33.27
CA ASN A 5 -44.53 -33.75 31.94
C ASN A 5 -43.75 -32.42 32.07
N LEU A 6 -42.42 -32.48 31.94
CA LEU A 6 -41.50 -31.32 31.94
C LEU A 6 -41.60 -30.49 30.63
N LYS A 7 -42.80 -30.34 30.07
CA LYS A 7 -43.06 -29.48 28.90
C LYS A 7 -43.61 -28.13 29.32
N SER A 8 -42.91 -27.41 30.19
CA SER A 8 -43.32 -26.07 30.61
C SER A 8 -42.18 -25.05 30.46
N LYS A 9 -42.37 -24.13 29.52
CA LYS A 9 -41.73 -22.81 29.35
C LYS A 9 -40.24 -22.74 28.92
N GLN A 10 -39.94 -23.12 27.69
CA GLN A 10 -38.88 -22.47 26.89
C GLN A 10 -39.52 -21.44 25.94
N ARG A 11 -40.06 -20.35 26.48
CA ARG A 11 -40.47 -19.18 25.67
C ARG A 11 -39.47 -18.07 25.96
N GLY A 12 -38.58 -17.78 25.00
CA GLY A 12 -37.59 -16.71 25.09
C GLY A 12 -36.12 -17.16 25.06
N THR A 13 -35.81 -18.43 25.36
CA THR A 13 -34.43 -18.95 25.26
C THR A 13 -33.89 -18.86 23.84
N PHE A 14 -34.72 -19.20 22.85
CA PHE A 14 -34.39 -19.04 21.43
C PHE A 14 -34.11 -17.58 21.04
N SER A 15 -34.86 -16.61 21.56
CA SER A 15 -34.64 -15.20 21.28
C SER A 15 -33.32 -14.68 21.88
N ILE A 16 -32.96 -15.15 23.07
CA ILE A 16 -31.68 -14.82 23.73
C ILE A 16 -30.51 -15.42 22.96
N GLU A 17 -30.58 -16.70 22.59
CA GLU A 17 -29.56 -17.38 21.79
C GLU A 17 -29.39 -16.70 20.42
N PHE A 18 -30.51 -16.38 19.75
CA PHE A 18 -30.49 -15.65 18.48
C PHE A 18 -29.86 -14.26 18.61
N ALA A 19 -30.15 -13.53 19.69
CA ALA A 19 -29.54 -12.23 19.94
C ALA A 19 -28.02 -12.34 20.12
N ILE A 20 -27.54 -13.33 20.87
CA ILE A 20 -26.10 -13.57 21.06
C ILE A 20 -25.41 -13.90 19.72
N VAL A 21 -25.99 -14.82 18.94
CA VAL A 21 -25.46 -15.17 17.62
C VAL A 21 -25.50 -13.99 16.66
N GLY A 22 -26.58 -13.19 16.68
CA GLY A 22 -26.74 -12.00 15.86
C GLY A 22 -25.69 -10.93 16.15
N VAL A 23 -25.40 -10.66 17.43
CA VAL A 23 -24.32 -9.75 17.84
C VAL A 23 -22.97 -10.26 17.34
N PHE A 24 -22.67 -11.54 17.57
CA PHE A 24 -21.41 -12.13 17.13
C PHE A 24 -21.24 -12.03 15.60
N PHE A 25 -22.29 -12.36 14.84
CA PHE A 25 -22.27 -12.28 13.38
C PHE A 25 -22.11 -10.83 12.89
N SER A 26 -22.72 -9.87 13.56
CA SER A 26 -22.58 -8.44 13.23
C SER A 26 -21.14 -7.96 13.38
N VAL A 27 -20.46 -8.38 14.45
CA VAL A 27 -19.03 -8.08 14.67
C VAL A 27 -18.16 -8.71 13.58
N LEU A 28 -18.43 -9.96 13.22
CA LEU A 28 -17.70 -10.64 12.14
C LEU A 28 -17.87 -9.95 10.78
N LEU A 29 -19.08 -9.48 10.47
CA LEU A 29 -19.35 -8.75 9.23
C LEU A 29 -18.63 -7.38 9.22
N ALA A 30 -18.67 -6.64 10.32
CA ALA A 30 -17.97 -5.36 10.44
C ALA A 30 -16.45 -5.54 10.27
N PHE A 31 -15.87 -6.53 10.94
CA PHE A 31 -14.45 -6.87 10.81
C PHE A 31 -14.09 -7.28 9.37
N SER A 32 -14.90 -8.15 8.76
CA SER A 32 -14.65 -8.60 7.38
C SER A 32 -14.73 -7.44 6.39
N GLY A 33 -15.70 -6.55 6.54
CA GLY A 33 -15.85 -5.37 5.69
C GLY A 33 -14.65 -4.44 5.78
N ASP A 34 -14.19 -4.14 6.99
CA ASP A 34 -13.01 -3.31 7.24
C ASP A 34 -11.74 -3.91 6.59
N VAL A 35 -11.51 -5.22 6.78
CA VAL A 35 -10.38 -5.94 6.17
C VAL A 35 -10.47 -5.93 4.63
N ILE A 36 -11.66 -6.16 4.06
CA ILE A 36 -11.87 -6.16 2.61
C ILE A 36 -11.56 -4.78 2.01
N ILE A 37 -11.98 -3.70 2.66
CA ILE A 37 -11.71 -2.32 2.20
C ILE A 37 -10.19 -2.08 2.20
N LYS A 38 -9.50 -2.39 3.29
CA LYS A 38 -8.05 -2.21 3.42
C LYS A 38 -7.26 -3.04 2.40
N LEU A 39 -7.65 -4.31 2.19
CA LEU A 39 -7.04 -5.17 1.17
C LEU A 39 -7.29 -4.66 -0.25
N SER A 40 -8.48 -4.14 -0.53
CA SER A 40 -8.82 -3.53 -1.81
C SER A 40 -7.99 -2.28 -2.08
N VAL A 41 -7.83 -1.41 -1.09
CA VAL A 41 -6.94 -0.24 -1.15
C VAL A 41 -5.51 -0.69 -1.40
N LYS A 42 -4.99 -1.64 -0.61
CA LYS A 42 -3.62 -2.17 -0.78
C LYS A 42 -3.40 -2.72 -2.19
N GLY A 43 -4.35 -3.51 -2.73
CA GLY A 43 -4.24 -4.07 -4.07
C GLY A 43 -4.25 -3.01 -5.19
N LYS A 44 -4.93 -1.88 -4.98
CA LYS A 44 -4.89 -0.74 -5.91
C LYS A 44 -3.53 -0.02 -5.85
N LEU A 45 -3.01 0.19 -4.65
CA LEU A 45 -1.69 0.79 -4.45
C LEU A 45 -0.59 -0.09 -5.03
N ASP A 46 -0.64 -1.40 -4.81
CA ASP A 46 0.34 -2.37 -5.33
C ASP A 46 0.42 -2.35 -6.87
N ARG A 47 -0.73 -2.47 -7.54
CA ARG A 47 -0.81 -2.39 -9.00
C ARG A 47 -0.28 -1.07 -9.55
N LEU A 48 -0.60 0.03 -8.89
CA LEU A 48 -0.17 1.35 -9.33
C LEU A 48 1.32 1.57 -9.07
N SER A 49 1.82 1.18 -7.91
CA SER A 49 3.24 1.23 -7.55
C SER A 49 4.09 0.47 -8.56
N TYR A 50 3.70 -0.77 -8.87
CA TYR A 50 4.36 -1.58 -9.90
C TYR A 50 4.30 -0.95 -11.29
N SER A 51 3.18 -0.33 -11.66
CA SER A 51 3.08 0.37 -12.94
C SER A 51 3.97 1.61 -12.98
N LEU A 52 4.03 2.40 -11.90
CA LEU A 52 4.79 3.64 -11.84
C LEU A 52 6.29 3.39 -11.81
N VAL A 53 6.77 2.39 -11.05
CA VAL A 53 8.20 2.07 -11.04
C VAL A 53 8.71 1.63 -12.41
N ASN A 54 7.87 0.95 -13.20
CA ASN A 54 8.19 0.62 -14.59
C ASN A 54 8.23 1.86 -15.50
N VAL A 55 7.34 2.84 -15.30
CA VAL A 55 7.41 4.12 -16.02
C VAL A 55 8.70 4.87 -15.67
N VAL A 56 9.07 4.90 -14.39
CA VAL A 56 10.33 5.51 -13.92
C VAL A 56 11.53 4.81 -14.55
N LYS A 57 11.53 3.47 -14.57
CA LYS A 57 12.59 2.69 -15.21
C LYS A 57 12.80 3.03 -16.70
N GLU A 58 11.71 3.12 -17.47
CA GLU A 58 11.78 3.25 -18.93
C GLU A 58 11.99 4.70 -19.41
N ARG A 59 12.00 5.67 -18.51
CA ARG A 59 12.10 7.11 -18.85
C ARG A 59 13.35 7.48 -19.67
N THR A 60 14.48 6.84 -19.39
CA THR A 60 15.77 7.14 -20.04
C THR A 60 15.75 6.73 -21.50
N GLN A 61 14.95 5.71 -21.86
CA GLN A 61 14.76 5.26 -23.24
C GLN A 61 13.66 6.05 -23.96
N LEU A 62 12.55 6.31 -23.28
CA LEU A 62 11.38 6.95 -23.90
C LEU A 62 11.54 8.45 -24.10
N TYR A 63 12.29 9.12 -23.21
CA TYR A 63 12.35 10.59 -23.16
C TYR A 63 13.77 11.16 -23.24
N GLY A 64 14.79 10.31 -23.40
CA GLY A 64 16.19 10.76 -23.39
C GLY A 64 16.59 11.45 -22.07
N ALA A 65 15.90 11.10 -20.97
CA ALA A 65 16.13 11.69 -19.66
C ALA A 65 17.54 11.35 -19.13
N GLU A 66 18.06 12.23 -18.29
CA GLU A 66 19.28 11.97 -17.53
C GLU A 66 19.07 10.77 -16.60
N TYR A 67 20.18 10.12 -16.20
CA TYR A 67 20.09 8.89 -15.41
C TYR A 67 19.52 9.14 -14.01
N GLU A 68 19.78 10.33 -13.44
CA GLU A 68 19.37 10.74 -12.09
C GLU A 68 17.95 11.29 -12.05
N LEU A 69 17.22 10.94 -10.99
CA LEU A 69 15.86 11.39 -10.72
C LEU A 69 15.81 12.89 -10.40
N ASP A 70 15.08 13.66 -11.21
CA ASP A 70 14.78 15.06 -10.89
C ASP A 70 13.42 15.23 -10.20
N ALA A 71 13.30 16.31 -9.42
CA ALA A 71 12.08 16.74 -8.76
C ALA A 71 10.91 16.93 -9.73
N LYS A 72 11.16 17.37 -10.97
CA LYS A 72 10.13 17.50 -12.01
C LYS A 72 9.57 16.14 -12.41
N GLU A 73 10.41 15.14 -12.59
CA GLU A 73 9.97 13.79 -12.98
C GLU A 73 9.14 13.14 -11.87
N VAL A 74 9.51 13.36 -10.60
CA VAL A 74 8.69 12.93 -9.46
C VAL A 74 7.35 13.64 -9.41
N ASN A 75 7.27 14.92 -9.80
CA ASN A 75 6.00 15.62 -9.93
C ASN A 75 5.12 15.00 -11.02
N ASP A 76 5.72 14.63 -12.16
CA ASP A 76 5.01 13.97 -13.27
C ASP A 76 4.49 12.58 -12.83
N VAL A 77 5.31 11.79 -12.13
CA VAL A 77 4.92 10.50 -11.52
C VAL A 77 3.80 10.69 -10.50
N ASN A 78 3.88 11.71 -9.65
CA ASN A 78 2.84 12.04 -8.68
C ASN A 78 1.51 12.40 -9.35
N GLN A 79 1.55 13.19 -10.44
CA GLN A 79 0.35 13.53 -11.19
C GLN A 79 -0.27 12.29 -11.85
N LEU A 80 0.54 11.38 -12.39
CA LEU A 80 0.07 10.09 -12.92
C LEU A 80 -0.58 9.24 -11.83
N ALA A 81 0.04 9.19 -10.64
CA ALA A 81 -0.47 8.46 -9.49
C ALA A 81 -1.84 9.00 -9.04
N VAL A 82 -1.93 10.31 -8.76
CA VAL A 82 -3.16 11.01 -8.35
C VAL A 82 -4.27 10.80 -9.39
N ASN A 83 -3.98 11.00 -10.68
CA ASN A 83 -4.99 10.81 -11.73
C ASN A 83 -5.46 9.36 -11.84
N SER A 84 -4.57 8.39 -11.61
CA SER A 84 -4.91 6.96 -11.65
C SER A 84 -5.75 6.56 -10.42
N LEU A 85 -5.40 7.07 -9.24
CA LEU A 85 -6.16 6.85 -8.02
C LEU A 85 -7.55 7.48 -8.11
N LYS A 86 -7.67 8.73 -8.59
CA LYS A 86 -8.97 9.38 -8.85
C LYS A 86 -9.92 8.56 -9.73
N ARG A 87 -9.38 7.82 -10.71
CA ARG A 87 -10.19 6.95 -11.59
C ARG A 87 -10.54 5.60 -10.95
N THR A 88 -9.72 5.13 -10.02
CA THR A 88 -9.83 3.76 -9.48
C THR A 88 -10.49 3.73 -8.09
N PHE A 89 -10.41 4.83 -7.35
CA PHE A 89 -11.09 5.04 -6.09
C PHE A 89 -12.42 5.75 -6.37
N GLY A 90 -13.51 5.24 -5.78
CA GLY A 90 -14.81 5.91 -5.89
C GLY A 90 -14.86 7.23 -5.11
N ALA A 91 -14.08 7.35 -4.04
CA ALA A 91 -13.97 8.53 -3.19
C ALA A 91 -12.49 8.74 -2.80
N PHE A 92 -11.67 9.15 -3.76
CA PHE A 92 -10.27 9.47 -3.51
C PHE A 92 -10.14 10.81 -2.79
N ASP A 93 -9.36 10.85 -1.71
CA ASP A 93 -8.99 12.06 -1.01
C ASP A 93 -7.48 12.28 -1.11
N GLU A 94 -7.08 13.35 -1.79
CA GLU A 94 -5.66 13.71 -1.95
C GLU A 94 -4.97 14.04 -0.62
N SER A 95 -5.72 14.48 0.40
CA SER A 95 -5.17 14.79 1.72
C SER A 95 -4.74 13.54 2.50
N LYS A 96 -5.27 12.37 2.14
CA LYS A 96 -4.96 11.07 2.74
C LYS A 96 -3.86 10.33 1.98
N TYR A 97 -3.29 10.93 0.94
CA TYR A 97 -2.37 10.27 0.01
C TYR A 97 -0.92 10.71 0.20
N GLY A 98 0.00 9.77 -0.03
CA GLY A 98 1.44 10.00 -0.10
C GLY A 98 2.14 9.19 -1.19
N LEU A 99 3.27 9.72 -1.63
CA LEU A 99 4.22 9.12 -2.57
C LEU A 99 5.63 9.25 -2.00
N LEU A 100 6.44 8.22 -2.18
CA LEU A 100 7.88 8.26 -2.02
C LEU A 100 8.52 7.59 -3.23
N VAL A 101 9.44 8.28 -3.90
CA VAL A 101 10.23 7.74 -5.00
C VAL A 101 11.69 7.78 -4.58
N GLU A 102 12.37 6.65 -4.72
CA GLU A 102 13.78 6.49 -4.38
C GLU A 102 14.58 5.95 -5.56
N GLU A 103 15.82 6.42 -5.68
CA GLU A 103 16.81 5.94 -6.63
C GLU A 103 18.13 5.64 -5.90
N LEU A 104 18.71 4.49 -6.27
CA LEU A 104 20.10 4.14 -5.99
C LEU A 104 20.83 3.95 -7.32
N SER A 105 21.72 4.86 -7.66
CA SER A 105 22.59 4.75 -8.84
C SER A 105 24.03 4.44 -8.43
N PHE A 106 24.87 4.09 -9.41
CA PHE A 106 26.24 3.64 -9.17
C PHE A 106 27.21 4.39 -10.05
N LYS A 107 28.31 4.87 -9.47
CA LYS A 107 29.40 5.52 -10.20
C LYS A 107 30.28 4.50 -10.91
N SER A 108 30.59 3.42 -10.20
CA SER A 108 31.31 2.26 -10.71
C SER A 108 30.82 1.00 -9.98
N VAL A 109 31.27 -0.18 -10.42
CA VAL A 109 30.82 -1.46 -9.83
C VAL A 109 31.24 -1.52 -8.36
N GLY A 110 30.26 -1.66 -7.46
CA GLY A 110 30.43 -1.65 -6.00
C GLY A 110 30.63 -0.25 -5.39
N GLU A 111 30.37 0.81 -6.16
CA GLU A 111 30.45 2.21 -5.69
C GLU A 111 29.08 2.91 -5.86
N PRO A 112 28.16 2.76 -4.88
CA PRO A 112 26.87 3.43 -4.92
C PRO A 112 27.00 4.95 -4.75
N ASN A 113 26.17 5.68 -5.49
CA ASN A 113 25.93 7.10 -5.31
C ASN A 113 25.03 7.34 -4.09
N PRO A 114 24.96 8.59 -3.57
CA PRO A 114 23.99 8.96 -2.55
C PRO A 114 22.56 8.63 -2.98
N VAL A 115 21.77 8.08 -2.06
CA VAL A 115 20.34 7.80 -2.29
C VAL A 115 19.60 9.10 -2.58
N ILE A 116 18.84 9.10 -3.67
CA ILE A 116 17.88 10.16 -3.96
C ILE A 116 16.53 9.68 -3.43
N ALA A 117 15.91 10.44 -2.54
CA ALA A 117 14.60 10.12 -1.96
C ALA A 117 13.70 11.36 -2.01
N LEU A 118 12.62 11.29 -2.77
CA LEU A 118 11.72 12.41 -3.02
C LEU A 118 10.28 12.00 -2.68
N SER A 119 9.66 12.73 -1.75
CA SER A 119 8.27 12.50 -1.32
C SER A 119 7.31 13.55 -1.86
N ARG A 120 6.06 13.15 -2.11
CA ARG A 120 4.93 14.02 -2.49
C ARG A 120 3.66 13.58 -1.77
N GLY A 121 2.64 14.44 -1.78
CA GLY A 121 1.37 14.21 -1.10
C GLY A 121 1.34 14.83 0.29
N SER A 122 0.21 14.62 0.97
CA SER A 122 -0.05 15.15 2.32
C SER A 122 0.39 14.18 3.42
N VAL A 123 0.49 12.89 3.10
CA VAL A 123 0.90 11.84 4.04
C VAL A 123 2.33 11.39 3.73
N SER A 124 3.14 11.20 4.76
CA SER A 124 4.52 10.71 4.62
C SER A 124 4.54 9.18 4.58
N CYS A 125 5.04 8.60 3.49
CA CYS A 125 5.22 7.16 3.39
C CYS A 125 6.53 6.73 4.06
N HIS A 126 6.45 5.73 4.93
CA HIS A 126 7.62 5.20 5.65
C HIS A 126 7.91 3.77 5.18
N VAL A 127 9.10 3.57 4.62
CA VAL A 127 9.59 2.26 4.18
C VAL A 127 10.40 1.60 5.29
N GLY A 128 10.28 0.28 5.44
CA GLY A 128 10.94 -0.44 6.53
C GLY A 128 12.47 -0.45 6.44
N GLU A 129 12.99 -0.49 5.21
CA GLU A 129 14.42 -0.41 4.91
C GLU A 129 14.66 0.60 3.78
N SER A 130 15.74 1.37 3.88
CA SER A 130 16.16 2.30 2.83
C SER A 130 16.71 1.53 1.61
N ILE A 131 16.63 2.14 0.42
CA ILE A 131 16.98 1.48 -0.84
C ILE A 131 18.46 1.08 -0.92
N ASP A 132 19.35 1.72 -0.14
CA ASP A 132 20.76 1.33 0.00
C ASP A 132 20.94 -0.10 0.50
N LYS A 133 20.02 -0.61 1.33
CA LYS A 133 20.07 -2.00 1.82
C LYS A 133 19.70 -3.02 0.75
N LEU A 134 19.13 -2.56 -0.36
CA LEU A 134 18.69 -3.38 -1.47
C LEU A 134 19.73 -3.49 -2.58
N GLU A 135 20.96 -2.99 -2.37
CA GLU A 135 22.07 -3.06 -3.34
C GLU A 135 22.27 -4.47 -3.91
N HIS A 136 22.11 -5.51 -3.08
CA HIS A 136 22.23 -6.91 -3.49
C HIS A 136 21.23 -7.36 -4.58
N LEU A 137 20.18 -6.57 -4.86
CA LEU A 137 19.22 -6.82 -5.94
C LEU A 137 19.71 -6.30 -7.30
N THR A 138 20.77 -5.50 -7.36
CA THR A 138 21.31 -5.00 -8.61
C THR A 138 22.18 -6.04 -9.33
N VAL A 139 22.47 -5.77 -10.61
CA VAL A 139 23.31 -6.61 -11.46
C VAL A 139 24.26 -5.77 -12.29
N VAL A 140 25.39 -6.37 -12.68
CA VAL A 140 26.34 -5.78 -13.62
C VAL A 140 25.90 -6.13 -15.05
N SER A 141 25.71 -5.11 -15.87
CA SER A 141 25.38 -5.25 -17.29
C SER A 141 26.57 -5.79 -18.10
N ASN A 142 26.30 -6.29 -19.31
CA ASN A 142 27.33 -6.74 -20.26
C ASN A 142 28.35 -5.65 -20.65
N ARG A 143 28.08 -4.39 -20.33
CA ARG A 143 28.97 -3.24 -20.57
C ARG A 143 29.84 -2.88 -19.35
N GLY A 144 29.81 -3.71 -18.30
CA GLY A 144 30.58 -3.47 -17.07
C GLY A 144 30.02 -2.32 -16.21
N ARG A 145 28.77 -1.92 -16.41
CA ARG A 145 28.07 -0.93 -15.58
C ARG A 145 27.10 -1.63 -14.65
N GLU A 146 27.09 -1.24 -13.39
CA GLU A 146 26.08 -1.63 -12.42
C GLU A 146 24.76 -0.90 -12.70
N MET A 147 23.65 -1.62 -12.61
CA MET A 147 22.33 -1.07 -12.93
C MET A 147 21.77 -0.28 -11.74
N PRO A 148 21.06 0.84 -11.96
CA PRO A 148 20.43 1.55 -10.86
C PRO A 148 19.23 0.76 -10.32
N LEU A 149 18.83 1.02 -9.08
CA LEU A 149 17.57 0.55 -8.50
C LEU A 149 16.61 1.72 -8.35
N TYR A 150 15.35 1.47 -8.66
CA TYR A 150 14.27 2.43 -8.47
C TYR A 150 13.23 1.81 -7.53
N ARG A 151 12.75 2.59 -6.57
CA ARG A 151 11.60 2.24 -5.73
C ARG A 151 10.53 3.30 -5.84
N VAL A 152 9.29 2.87 -6.03
CA VAL A 152 8.11 3.72 -5.85
C VAL A 152 7.31 3.15 -4.70
N THR A 153 6.88 4.01 -3.79
CA THR A 153 6.04 3.67 -2.65
C THR A 153 4.83 4.58 -2.64
N LEU A 154 3.65 4.00 -2.52
CA LEU A 154 2.39 4.71 -2.36
C LEU A 154 1.82 4.39 -0.99
N CYS A 155 1.29 5.40 -0.33
CA CYS A 155 0.59 5.24 0.94
C CYS A 155 -0.73 6.00 0.95
N TYR A 156 -1.69 5.46 1.69
CA TYR A 156 -3.03 6.02 1.81
C TYR A 156 -3.61 5.78 3.20
N GLU A 157 -4.23 6.79 3.78
CA GLU A 157 -4.96 6.67 5.05
C GLU A 157 -6.41 6.26 4.78
N THR A 158 -6.82 5.13 5.34
CA THR A 158 -8.19 4.61 5.30
C THR A 158 -8.90 4.87 6.62
N ASP A 159 -10.23 4.88 6.59
CA ASP A 159 -11.05 5.00 7.80
C ASP A 159 -10.88 3.77 8.71
N ASN A 160 -11.11 3.95 10.01
CA ASN A 160 -10.77 2.98 11.05
C ASN A 160 -12.01 2.27 11.68
N TRP A 161 -12.85 1.65 10.86
CA TRP A 161 -14.16 1.19 11.31
C TRP A 161 -14.11 0.17 12.45
N ILE A 162 -13.19 -0.80 12.40
CA ILE A 162 -13.01 -1.77 13.49
C ILE A 162 -12.09 -1.26 14.59
N GLY A 163 -11.10 -0.43 14.23
CA GLY A 163 -10.13 0.05 15.19
C GLY A 163 -10.74 1.00 16.22
N ASP A 164 -11.81 1.73 15.86
CA ASP A 164 -12.60 2.53 16.80
C ASP A 164 -13.33 1.66 17.84
N ILE A 165 -13.69 0.42 17.48
CA ILE A 165 -14.32 -0.56 18.38
C ILE A 165 -13.28 -1.24 19.28
N LEU A 166 -12.06 -1.48 18.75
CA LEU A 166 -10.99 -2.22 19.42
C LEU A 166 -9.93 -1.33 20.09
N GLY A 167 -10.02 0.00 19.94
CA GLY A 167 -9.05 0.96 20.47
C GLY A 167 -7.67 0.89 19.79
N THR A 168 -7.63 0.60 18.48
CA THR A 168 -6.38 0.39 17.71
C THR A 168 -6.40 1.24 16.44
N GLU A 169 -5.26 1.82 16.06
CA GLU A 169 -5.14 2.61 14.84
C GLU A 169 -4.56 1.77 13.70
N PHE A 170 -5.41 1.34 12.77
CA PHE A 170 -5.00 0.64 11.55
C PHE A 170 -5.37 1.47 10.32
N THR A 171 -5.01 2.75 10.28
CA THR A 171 -5.43 3.66 9.21
C THR A 171 -4.49 3.61 8.01
N HIS A 172 -3.21 3.35 8.21
CA HIS A 172 -2.21 3.50 7.16
C HIS A 172 -2.05 2.23 6.31
N VAL A 173 -2.32 2.36 5.01
CA VAL A 173 -2.11 1.30 4.02
C VAL A 173 -1.01 1.75 3.07
N MET A 174 0.02 0.92 2.91
CA MET A 174 1.15 1.21 2.04
C MET A 174 1.46 0.04 1.12
N SER A 175 2.06 0.36 -0.02
CA SER A 175 2.64 -0.61 -0.93
C SER A 175 3.81 0.00 -1.67
N ASP A 176 4.90 -0.76 -1.77
CA ASP A 176 6.11 -0.39 -2.47
C ASP A 176 6.46 -1.40 -3.57
N SER A 177 7.21 -0.94 -4.57
CA SER A 177 7.72 -1.78 -5.64
C SER A 177 9.12 -1.34 -6.02
N VAL A 178 10.03 -2.31 -6.11
CA VAL A 178 11.44 -2.10 -6.44
C VAL A 178 11.75 -2.77 -7.76
N VAL A 179 12.49 -2.08 -8.62
CA VAL A 179 12.86 -2.60 -9.93
C VAL A 179 14.29 -2.21 -10.29
N ILE A 180 14.97 -3.12 -10.99
CA ILE A 180 16.27 -2.85 -11.58
C ILE A 180 16.08 -2.01 -12.85
N GLY A 181 16.84 -0.92 -12.91
CA GLY A 181 17.01 -0.06 -14.05
C GLY A 181 17.66 -0.75 -15.25
N ARG A 182 18.00 0.03 -16.28
CA ARG A 182 18.48 -0.51 -17.55
C ARG A 182 19.59 0.35 -18.13
#